data_AF-F8X421-F1
#
_entry.id   AF-F8X421-F1
#
_cell.length_a   1.000
_cell.length_b   1.000
_cell.length_c   1.000
_cell.angle_alpha   90.00
_cell.angle_beta   90.00
_cell.angle_gamma   90.00
#
_symmetry.space_group_name_H-M   'P 1'
#
loop_
_entity.id
_entity.type
_entity.pdbx_description
1 polymer ?
#
loop_
_entity_poly.entity_id
_entity_poly.type
_entity_poly.pdbx_seq_one_letter_code
_entity_poly.pdbx_strand_id
1 'polypeptide(L)' 'MKATEVNENLIGKYCHISGDLENGYFDGKPYICHESITRVITRITDTHIICECGRKFLKNQNLEIVER' A
#
# COMPACT_ATOMS: atom_id res chain seq x y z
N MET A 1 -3.43 7.13 -14.15
CA MET A 1 -3.24 7.40 -12.71
C MET A 1 -1.79 7.82 -12.53
N LYS A 2 -1.51 8.94 -11.86
CA LYS A 2 -0.12 9.29 -11.50
C LYS A 2 0.28 8.44 -10.30
N ALA A 3 1.41 7.75 -10.40
CA ALA A 3 1.96 7.01 -9.28
C ALA A 3 2.47 8.00 -8.24
N THR A 4 2.12 7.78 -6.97
CA THR A 4 2.66 8.55 -5.85
C THR A 4 4.08 8.07 -5.57
N GLU A 5 5.04 8.99 -5.50
CA GLU A 5 6.41 8.67 -5.09
C GLU A 5 6.44 8.33 -3.61
N VAL A 6 7.04 7.20 -3.25
CA VAL A 6 7.17 6.74 -1.87
C VAL A 6 8.63 6.44 -1.60
N ASN A 7 9.14 6.94 -0.47
CA ASN A 7 10.55 6.82 -0.11
C ASN A 7 10.89 5.38 0.33
N GLU A 8 11.93 4.80 -0.26
CA GLU A 8 12.42 3.45 0.09
C GLU A 8 12.95 3.35 1.53
N ASN A 9 13.30 4.46 2.18
CA ASN A 9 13.70 4.50 3.59
C ASN A 9 12.59 4.04 4.56
N LEU A 10 11.35 3.90 4.10
CA LEU A 10 10.23 3.38 4.89
C LEU A 10 10.24 1.84 4.97
N ILE A 11 11.03 1.15 4.15
CA ILE A 11 11.16 -0.31 4.21
C ILE A 11 11.73 -0.74 5.57
N GLY A 12 11.08 -1.71 6.20
CA GLY A 12 11.41 -2.22 7.53
C GLY A 12 10.83 -1.42 8.69
N LYS A 13 10.14 -0.31 8.43
CA LYS A 13 9.55 0.54 9.46
C LYS A 13 8.07 0.27 9.67
N TYR A 14 7.59 0.48 10.90
CA TYR A 14 6.16 0.53 11.18
C TYR A 14 5.60 1.85 10.65
N CYS A 15 4.66 1.75 9.71
CA CYS A 15 4.00 2.90 9.13
C CYS A 15 2.49 2.77 9.32
N HIS A 16 1.84 3.91 9.60
CA HIS A 16 0.42 4.04 9.38
C HIS A 16 0.19 4.30 7.89
N ILE A 17 -0.61 3.45 7.26
CA ILE A 17 -0.86 3.42 5.82
C ILE A 17 -2.37 3.52 5.62
N SER A 18 -2.80 4.55 4.92
CA SER A 18 -4.18 4.70 4.45
C SER A 18 -4.17 4.72 2.93
N GLY A 19 -5.09 4.00 2.29
CA GLY A 19 -5.17 4.00 0.84
C GLY A 19 -5.95 2.85 0.25
N ASP A 20 -5.93 2.81 -1.07
CA ASP A 20 -6.58 1.76 -1.84
C ASP A 20 -5.74 0.48 -1.80
N LEU A 21 -6.36 -0.61 -1.38
CA LEU A 21 -5.76 -1.92 -1.18
C LEU A 21 -6.38 -2.92 -2.17
N GLU A 22 -5.52 -3.70 -2.83
CA GLU A 22 -5.94 -4.82 -3.66
C GLU A 22 -6.25 -6.04 -2.77
N ASN A 23 -7.54 -6.26 -2.49
CA ASN A 23 -8.03 -7.33 -1.63
C ASN A 23 -8.53 -8.53 -2.45
N GLY A 24 -7.60 -9.17 -3.16
CA GLY A 24 -7.90 -10.33 -3.99
C GLY A 24 -8.67 -9.99 -5.25
N TYR A 25 -9.44 -10.97 -5.75
CA TYR A 25 -10.15 -10.88 -7.02
C TYR A 25 -11.62 -11.20 -6.81
N PHE A 26 -12.49 -10.40 -7.42
CA PHE A 26 -13.94 -10.62 -7.48
C PHE A 26 -14.36 -10.57 -8.95
N ASP A 27 -15.05 -11.61 -9.42
CA ASP A 27 -15.43 -11.79 -10.83
C ASP A 27 -14.27 -11.63 -11.83
N GLY A 28 -13.10 -12.17 -11.46
CA GLY A 28 -11.90 -12.13 -12.31
C GLY A 28 -11.22 -10.76 -12.39
N LYS A 29 -11.68 -9.76 -11.65
CA LYS A 29 -11.07 -8.42 -11.56
C LYS A 29 -10.49 -8.19 -10.17
N PRO A 30 -9.38 -7.43 -10.05
CA PRO A 30 -8.89 -7.01 -8.74
C PRO A 30 -9.99 -6.29 -7.98
N TYR A 31 -10.27 -6.74 -6.75
CA TYR A 31 -11.19 -6.05 -5.86
C TYR A 31 -10.42 -5.02 -5.06
N ILE A 32 -10.75 -3.75 -5.27
CA ILE A 32 -10.08 -2.62 -4.61
C ILE A 32 -10.99 -2.13 -3.49
N CYS A 33 -10.48 -2.06 -2.28
CA CYS A 33 -11.15 -1.42 -1.14
C CYS A 33 -10.22 -0.38 -0.50
N HIS A 34 -10.77 0.58 0.22
CA HIS A 34 -9.96 1.54 0.97
C HIS A 34 -9.77 1.03 2.41
N GLU A 35 -8.52 0.97 2.88
CA GLU A 35 -8.18 0.58 4.24
C GLU A 35 -7.24 1.59 4.90
N SER A 36 -7.28 1.64 6.23
CA SER A 36 -6.36 2.43 7.06
C SER A 36 -5.82 1.55 8.20
N ILE A 37 -4.52 1.24 8.16
CA ILE A 37 -3.88 0.27 9.07
C ILE A 37 -2.48 0.70 9.47
N THR A 38 -1.92 0.08 10.51
CA THR A 38 -0.50 0.26 10.87
C THR A 38 0.25 -1.05 10.70
N ARG A 39 1.24 -1.08 9.80
CA ARG A 39 1.99 -2.28 9.41
C ARG A 39 3.41 -1.95 8.97
N VAL A 40 4.27 -2.97 8.95
CA VAL A 40 5.65 -2.86 8.44
C VAL A 40 5.64 -2.93 6.91
N ILE A 41 6.23 -1.94 6.26
CA ILE A 41 6.46 -1.98 4.80
C ILE A 41 7.65 -2.89 4.54
N THR A 42 7.49 -3.91 3.69
CA THR A 42 8.59 -4.83 3.34
C THR A 42 9.10 -4.64 1.93
N ARG A 43 8.26 -4.11 1.03
CA ARG A 43 8.66 -3.85 -0.35
C ARG A 43 7.85 -2.72 -0.96
N ILE A 44 8.53 -1.89 -1.73
CA ILE A 44 7.92 -0.84 -2.56
C ILE A 44 8.19 -1.24 -4.02
N THR A 45 7.18 -1.14 -4.87
CA THR A 45 7.29 -1.35 -6.31
C THR A 45 6.85 -0.08 -7.04
N ASP A 46 6.85 -0.10 -8.37
CA ASP A 46 6.35 1.03 -9.15
C ASP A 46 4.88 1.31 -8.87
N THR A 47 4.10 0.26 -8.62
CA THR A 47 2.63 0.31 -8.52
C THR A 47 2.10 0.05 -7.12
N HIS A 48 2.87 -0.56 -6.23
CA HIS A 48 2.37 -1.01 -4.91
C HIS A 48 3.32 -0.74 -3.75
N ILE A 49 2.73 -0.63 -2.56
CA ILE A 49 3.38 -0.79 -1.27
C ILE A 49 2.93 -2.12 -0.69
N ILE A 50 3.88 -2.97 -0.33
CA ILE A 50 3.63 -4.31 0.17
C ILE A 50 4.04 -4.37 1.63
N CYS A 51 3.09 -4.77 2.47
CA CYS A 51 3.30 -4.92 3.90
C CYS A 51 3.78 -6.33 4.25
N GLU A 52 4.38 -6.51 5.42
CA GLU A 52 4.78 -7.79 6.02
C GLU A 52 3.67 -8.85 6.04
N CYS A 53 2.41 -8.43 6.16
CA CYS A 53 1.24 -9.30 6.13
C CYS A 53 0.75 -9.64 4.71
N GLY A 54 1.49 -9.25 3.67
CA GLY A 54 1.16 -9.51 2.27
C GLY A 54 0.11 -8.56 1.66
N ARG A 55 -0.46 -7.65 2.47
CA ARG A 55 -1.33 -6.57 2.00
C ARG A 55 -0.62 -5.70 0.98
N LYS A 56 -1.33 -5.31 -0.08
CA LYS A 56 -0.80 -4.52 -1.20
C LYS A 56 -1.63 -3.26 -1.39
N PHE A 57 -1.06 -2.12 -1.04
CA PHE A 57 -1.66 -0.82 -1.31
C PHE A 57 -1.21 -0.30 -2.67
N LEU A 58 -2.11 0.31 -3.44
CA LEU A 58 -1.82 0.95 -4.71
C LEU A 58 -1.11 2.28 -4.48
N LYS A 59 -0.06 2.54 -5.27
CA LYS A 59 0.59 3.85 -5.34
C LYS A 59 -0.23 4.79 -6.22
N ASN A 60 -1.27 5.37 -5.65
CA ASN A 60 -2.13 6.34 -6.32
C ASN A 60 -2.39 7.55 -5.40
N GLN A 61 -3.28 8.45 -5.84
CA GLN A 61 -3.58 9.70 -5.15
C GLN A 61 -4.22 9.52 -3.76
N ASN A 62 -4.75 8.33 -3.46
CA ASN A 62 -5.38 8.02 -2.18
C ASN A 62 -4.40 7.45 -1.15
N LEU A 63 -3.12 7.26 -1.52
CA LEU A 63 -2.11 6.68 -0.65
C LEU A 63 -1.50 7.73 0.28
N GLU A 64 -1.62 7.49 1.58
CA GLU A 64 -1.00 8.27 2.64
C GLU A 64 -0.18 7.34 3.54
N ILE A 65 1.05 7.74 3.86
CA ILE A 65 1.96 6.96 4.71
C ILE A 65 2.61 7.87 5.74
N VAL A 66 2.51 7.49 7.00
CA VAL A 66 3.11 8.19 8.14
C VAL A 66 3.95 7.18 8.93
N GLU A 67 5.26 7.41 9.02
CA GLU A 67 6.15 6.65 9.90
C GLU A 67 5.70 6.82 11.37
N ARG A 68 5.68 5.73 12.13
CA ARG A 68 5.27 5.71 13.54
C ARG A 68 6.44 5.46 14.47
#